data_AF-A0A660SDX9-F1
#
_entry.id   AF-A0A660SDX9-F1
#
_cell.length_a   1.000
_cell.length_b   1.000
_cell.length_c   1.000
_cell.angle_alpha   90.00
_cell.angle_beta   90.00
_cell.angle_gamma   90.00
#
_symmetry.space_group_name_H-M   'P 1'
#
loop_
_entity.id
_entity.type
_entity.pdbx_description
1 polymer ?
#
loop_
_entity_poly.entity_id
_entity_poly.type
_entity_poly.pdbx_seq_one_letter_code
_entity_poly.pdbx_strand_id
1 'polypeptide(L)'
;GISLWGFFGEFLEDADLYVKDATVEIAHWNFLPILFFVIFLFLNLRKYLSIPIQFSLLSFLLIWILHFIMIFQLEVLSRTHLSTYIMCGIFAFLTGFSVYKVRRSKSINLIMFWSYFGLLTAWSVLEYIWGWRLIPGPYSI
;
A
#
# COMPACT_ATOMS: atom_id res chain seq x y z
N GLY A 1 -10.94 3.80 -4.30
CA GLY A 1 -9.61 3.65 -3.72
C GLY A 1 -9.71 2.72 -2.54
N ILE A 2 -9.82 3.27 -1.33
CA ILE A 2 -9.93 2.49 -0.08
C ILE A 2 -11.07 1.47 -0.13
N SER A 3 -12.28 1.82 -0.57
CA SER A 3 -13.38 0.85 -0.68
C SER A 3 -13.13 -0.25 -1.71
N LEU A 4 -12.34 0.02 -2.77
CA LEU A 4 -11.92 -1.04 -3.70
C LEU A 4 -10.89 -1.94 -3.04
N TRP A 5 -9.99 -1.38 -2.22
CA TRP A 5 -9.06 -2.17 -1.43
C TRP A 5 -9.78 -3.02 -0.38
N GLY A 6 -10.71 -2.45 0.39
CA GLY A 6 -11.54 -3.20 1.32
C GLY A 6 -12.32 -4.31 0.60
N PHE A 7 -13.02 -3.98 -0.50
CA PHE A 7 -13.77 -4.98 -1.23
C PHE A 7 -12.90 -6.08 -1.84
N PHE A 8 -11.86 -5.76 -2.61
CA PHE A 8 -11.04 -6.78 -3.27
C PHE A 8 -10.05 -7.46 -2.32
N GLY A 9 -9.53 -6.75 -1.33
CA GLY A 9 -8.64 -7.28 -0.29
C GLY A 9 -9.39 -8.28 0.58
N GLU A 10 -10.50 -7.85 1.20
CA GLU A 10 -11.31 -8.74 2.05
C GLU A 10 -11.95 -9.86 1.24
N PHE A 11 -12.47 -9.59 0.03
CA PHE A 11 -13.06 -10.65 -0.80
C PHE A 11 -12.05 -11.72 -1.21
N LEU A 12 -10.79 -11.36 -1.49
CA LEU A 12 -9.77 -12.35 -1.87
C LEU A 12 -9.23 -13.12 -0.67
N GLU A 13 -9.17 -12.49 0.50
CA GLU A 13 -8.89 -13.15 1.77
C GLU A 13 -10.02 -14.14 2.15
N ASP A 14 -11.28 -13.73 2.01
CA ASP A 14 -12.47 -14.57 2.30
C ASP A 14 -12.75 -15.63 1.23
N ALA A 15 -12.29 -15.45 -0.01
CA ALA A 15 -12.51 -16.40 -1.10
C ALA A 15 -11.77 -17.73 -0.90
N ASP A 16 -11.01 -17.90 0.20
CA ASP A 16 -10.48 -19.18 0.67
C ASP A 16 -9.75 -19.96 -0.44
N LEU A 17 -9.06 -19.23 -1.33
CA LEU A 17 -8.26 -19.77 -2.43
C LEU A 17 -6.97 -20.40 -1.87
N TYR A 18 -7.08 -21.24 -0.84
CA TYR A 18 -6.00 -21.91 -0.11
C TYR A 18 -4.89 -22.40 -1.05
N VAL A 19 -3.84 -21.60 -1.18
CA VAL A 19 -2.52 -22.13 -1.43
C VAL A 19 -2.03 -22.51 -0.04
N LYS A 20 -2.10 -23.81 0.27
CA LYS A 20 -1.62 -24.45 1.50
C LYS A 20 -0.57 -23.59 2.22
N ASP A 21 -0.94 -23.09 3.39
CA ASP A 21 -0.07 -22.41 4.36
C ASP A 21 0.28 -20.93 4.12
N ALA A 22 -0.38 -20.25 3.18
CA ALA A 22 -0.35 -18.78 3.09
C ALA A 22 -1.77 -18.23 2.92
N THR A 23 -2.14 -17.23 3.72
CA THR A 23 -3.34 -16.42 3.47
C THR A 23 -3.26 -15.91 2.03
N VAL A 24 -4.35 -16.00 1.27
CA VAL A 24 -4.43 -15.41 -0.09
C VAL A 24 -4.58 -13.91 0.07
N GLU A 25 -3.53 -13.28 0.57
CA GLU A 25 -3.41 -11.84 0.58
C GLU A 25 -3.06 -11.46 -0.85
N ILE A 26 -3.83 -10.55 -1.44
CA ILE A 26 -3.54 -10.01 -2.78
C ILE A 26 -2.12 -9.37 -2.84
N ALA A 27 -1.52 -9.12 -1.68
CA ALA A 27 -0.16 -8.64 -1.49
C ALA A 27 0.92 -9.75 -1.46
N HIS A 28 0.56 -11.03 -1.52
CA HIS A 28 1.51 -12.14 -1.58
C HIS A 28 2.33 -12.10 -2.88
N TRP A 29 3.59 -12.57 -2.83
CA TRP A 29 4.55 -12.43 -3.92
C TRP A 29 4.09 -13.04 -5.26
N ASN A 30 3.25 -14.08 -5.20
CA ASN A 30 2.63 -14.71 -6.38
C ASN A 30 1.77 -13.74 -7.21
N PHE A 31 1.24 -12.68 -6.60
CA PHE A 31 0.40 -11.69 -7.27
C PHE A 31 1.20 -10.56 -7.91
N LEU A 32 2.54 -10.54 -7.79
CA LEU A 32 3.39 -9.53 -8.42
C LEU A 32 3.18 -9.40 -9.94
N PRO A 33 3.06 -10.50 -10.73
CA PRO A 33 2.76 -10.40 -12.16
C PRO A 33 1.40 -9.74 -12.43
N ILE A 34 0.40 -10.01 -11.58
CA ILE A 34 -0.93 -9.42 -11.68
C ILE A 34 -0.86 -7.93 -11.34
N LEU A 35 -0.14 -7.55 -10.27
CA LEU A 35 0.09 -6.15 -9.92
C LEU A 35 0.74 -5.38 -11.09
N PHE A 36 1.79 -5.93 -11.72
CA PHE A 36 2.40 -5.31 -12.90
C PHE A 36 1.45 -5.21 -14.08
N PHE A 37 0.64 -6.25 -14.33
CA PHE A 37 -0.37 -6.23 -15.38
C PHE A 37 -1.42 -5.13 -15.14
N VAL A 38 -1.93 -5.00 -13.91
CA VAL A 38 -2.92 -3.97 -13.57
C VAL A 38 -2.31 -2.56 -13.66
N ILE A 39 -1.06 -2.36 -13.22
CA ILE A 39 -0.33 -1.10 -13.40
C ILE A 39 -0.20 -0.77 -14.89
N PHE A 40 0.24 -1.73 -15.70
CA PHE A 40 0.38 -1.54 -17.14
C PHE A 40 -0.96 -1.16 -17.79
N LEU A 41 -2.04 -1.88 -17.46
CA LEU A 41 -3.38 -1.62 -17.97
C LEU A 41 -3.86 -0.22 -17.55
N PHE A 42 -3.66 0.16 -16.28
CA PHE A 42 -3.99 1.51 -15.80
C PHE A 42 -3.23 2.59 -16.58
N LEU A 43 -1.92 2.45 -16.77
CA LEU A 43 -1.11 3.44 -17.48
C LEU A 43 -1.54 3.62 -18.94
N ASN A 44 -1.94 2.54 -19.62
CA ASN A 44 -2.42 2.58 -20.99
C ASN A 44 -3.84 3.16 -21.11
N LEU A 45 -4.71 2.83 -20.15
CA LEU A 45 -6.11 3.24 -20.18
C LEU A 45 -6.37 4.61 -19.53
N ARG A 46 -5.46 5.14 -18.71
CA ARG A 46 -5.68 6.36 -17.91
C ARG A 46 -6.21 7.54 -18.73
N LYS A 47 -5.75 7.69 -19.98
CA LYS A 47 -6.14 8.79 -20.88
C LYS A 47 -7.62 8.75 -21.28
N TYR A 48 -8.27 7.60 -21.16
CA TYR A 48 -9.68 7.38 -21.46
C TYR A 48 -10.57 7.44 -20.21
N LEU A 49 -9.98 7.54 -19.02
CA LEU A 49 -10.70 7.53 -17.74
C LEU A 49 -10.96 8.96 -17.27
N SER A 50 -12.10 9.19 -16.62
CA SER A 50 -12.36 10.48 -15.96
C SER A 50 -11.43 10.68 -14.76
N ILE A 51 -11.17 11.94 -14.39
CA ILE A 51 -10.27 12.30 -13.27
C ILE A 51 -10.65 11.57 -11.96
N PRO A 52 -11.94 11.48 -11.57
CA PRO A 52 -12.32 10.74 -10.35
C PRO A 52 -11.98 9.25 -10.41
N ILE A 53 -12.16 8.61 -11.57
CA ILE A 53 -11.81 7.20 -11.76
C ILE A 53 -10.30 7.01 -11.69
N GLN A 54 -9.54 7.88 -12.36
CA GLN A 54 -8.08 7.86 -12.31
C GLN A 54 -7.57 7.97 -10.86
N PHE A 55 -8.12 8.91 -10.09
CA PHE A 55 -7.76 9.08 -8.68
C PHE A 55 -8.10 7.83 -7.86
N SER A 56 -9.31 7.28 -8.01
CA SER A 56 -9.75 6.09 -7.27
C SER A 56 -8.88 4.85 -7.56
N LEU A 57 -8.52 4.62 -8.82
CA LEU A 57 -7.65 3.51 -9.24
C LEU A 57 -6.20 3.73 -8.82
N LEU A 58 -5.69 4.96 -8.93
CA LEU A 58 -4.35 5.30 -8.44
C LEU A 58 -4.25 5.08 -6.92
N SER A 59 -5.28 5.50 -6.17
CA SER A 59 -5.39 5.23 -4.74
C SER A 59 -5.36 3.74 -4.42
N PHE A 60 -6.11 2.92 -5.17
CA PHE A 60 -6.12 1.47 -4.99
C PHE A 60 -4.76 0.84 -5.30
N LEU A 61 -4.16 1.19 -6.45
CA LEU A 61 -2.84 0.71 -6.84
C LEU A 61 -1.77 1.10 -5.83
N LEU A 62 -1.82 2.32 -5.30
CA LEU A 62 -0.85 2.78 -4.33
C LEU A 62 -0.95 2.00 -3.02
N ILE A 63 -2.16 1.73 -2.52
CA ILE A 63 -2.37 0.88 -1.34
C ILE A 63 -1.79 -0.52 -1.62
N TRP A 64 -2.15 -1.13 -2.75
CA TRP A 64 -1.68 -2.48 -3.10
C TRP A 64 -0.15 -2.55 -3.20
N ILE A 65 0.50 -1.58 -3.87
CA ILE A 65 1.97 -1.53 -3.97
C ILE A 65 2.62 -1.42 -2.58
N LEU A 66 2.11 -0.51 -1.73
CA LEU A 66 2.67 -0.30 -0.40
C LEU A 66 2.55 -1.56 0.47
N HIS A 67 1.38 -2.19 0.43
CA HIS A 67 1.12 -3.41 1.18
C HIS A 67 1.95 -4.60 0.66
N PHE A 68 2.06 -4.75 -0.67
CA PHE A 68 2.92 -5.74 -1.31
C PHE A 68 4.39 -5.61 -0.87
N ILE A 69 4.93 -4.39 -0.86
CA ILE A 69 6.32 -4.16 -0.44
C ILE A 69 6.53 -4.67 0.99
N MET A 70 5.60 -4.35 1.90
CA MET A 70 5.71 -4.74 3.30
C MET A 70 5.62 -6.27 3.46
N ILE A 71 4.58 -6.90 2.92
CA ILE A 71 4.38 -8.35 3.01
C ILE A 71 5.58 -9.10 2.42
N PHE A 72 6.03 -8.70 1.22
CA PHE A 72 7.22 -9.28 0.62
C PHE A 72 8.45 -9.17 1.53
N GLN A 73 8.67 -8.02 2.17
CA GLN A 73 9.81 -7.86 3.07
C GLN A 73 9.69 -8.68 4.34
N LEU A 74 8.50 -8.77 4.94
CA LEU A 74 8.31 -9.50 6.20
C LEU A 74 8.31 -11.01 5.99
N GLU A 75 7.65 -11.51 4.94
CA GLU A 75 7.53 -12.93 4.65
C GLU A 75 8.80 -13.50 4.01
N VAL A 76 9.34 -12.84 2.98
CA VAL A 76 10.44 -13.40 2.18
C VAL A 76 11.80 -13.12 2.81
N LEU A 77 11.98 -11.95 3.43
CA LEU A 77 13.28 -11.55 3.99
C LEU A 77 13.37 -11.73 5.51
N SER A 78 12.26 -12.03 6.20
CA SER A 78 12.10 -12.00 7.67
C SER A 78 12.02 -10.60 8.27
N ARG A 79 11.21 -10.48 9.32
CA ARG A 79 11.00 -9.27 10.13
C ARG A 79 12.26 -8.63 10.71
N THR A 80 13.35 -9.40 10.88
CA THR A 80 14.62 -8.90 11.46
C THR A 80 15.62 -8.44 10.41
N HIS A 81 15.29 -8.52 9.13
CA HIS A 81 16.21 -8.14 8.07
C HIS A 81 16.40 -6.62 8.02
N LEU A 82 17.64 -6.16 7.82
CA LEU A 82 17.97 -4.72 7.86
C LEU A 82 17.10 -3.88 6.91
N SER A 83 16.70 -4.44 5.77
CA SER A 83 15.88 -3.75 4.77
C SER A 83 14.50 -3.33 5.28
N THR A 84 13.91 -4.05 6.25
CA THR A 84 12.60 -3.68 6.82
C THR A 84 12.71 -2.35 7.57
N TYR A 85 13.79 -2.18 8.34
CA TYR A 85 14.05 -0.94 9.08
C TYR A 85 14.35 0.22 8.14
N ILE A 86 15.12 -0.03 7.08
CA ILE A 86 15.43 0.97 6.05
C ILE A 86 14.14 1.43 5.35
N MET A 87 13.27 0.50 4.93
CA MET A 87 12.01 0.86 4.27
C MET A 87 11.05 1.58 5.19
N CYS A 88 10.91 1.14 6.44
CA CYS A 88 10.13 1.87 7.44
C CYS A 88 10.67 3.30 7.63
N GLY A 89 11.99 3.48 7.66
CA GLY A 89 12.64 4.79 7.72
C GLY A 89 12.33 5.66 6.49
N ILE A 90 12.31 5.07 5.29
CA ILE A 90 11.91 5.75 4.06
C ILE A 90 10.44 6.20 4.14
N PHE A 91 9.52 5.35 4.61
CA PHE A 91 8.11 5.74 4.76
C PHE A 91 7.90 6.81 5.84
N ALA A 92 8.64 6.76 6.94
CA ALA A 92 8.63 7.83 7.94
C ALA A 92 9.14 9.16 7.36
N PHE A 93 10.22 9.13 6.58
CA PHE A 93 10.73 10.30 5.88
C PHE A 93 9.71 10.87 4.88
N LEU A 94 9.11 10.01 4.05
CA LEU A 94 8.07 10.41 3.08
C LEU A 94 6.84 11.00 3.76
N THR A 95 6.47 10.49 4.94
CA THR A 95 5.39 11.05 5.76
C THR A 95 5.72 12.47 6.20
N GLY A 96 6.92 12.68 6.79
CA GLY A 96 7.37 14.02 7.18
C GLY A 96 7.48 14.98 5.99
N PHE A 97 7.99 14.49 4.86
CA PHE A 97 8.07 15.25 3.62
C PHE A 97 6.68 15.66 3.09
N SER A 98 5.70 14.76 3.17
CA SER A 98 4.32 15.04 2.78
C SER A 98 3.70 16.14 3.64
N VAL A 99 3.88 16.08 4.96
CA VAL A 99 3.43 17.14 5.88
C VAL A 99 4.08 18.49 5.54
N TYR A 100 5.39 18.50 5.25
CA TYR A 100 6.08 19.69 4.80
C TYR A 100 5.48 20.27 3.51
N LYS A 101 5.20 19.41 2.51
CA LYS A 101 4.59 19.81 1.24
C LYS A 101 3.18 20.35 1.40
N VAL A 102 2.35 19.76 2.27
CA VAL A 102 1.02 20.29 2.59
C VAL A 102 1.11 21.70 3.13
N ARG A 103 1.99 21.96 4.12
CA ARG A 103 2.16 23.29 4.73
C ARG A 103 2.63 24.37 3.75
N ARG A 104 3.34 24.00 2.68
CA ARG A 104 3.85 24.92 1.66
C ARG A 104 2.92 25.07 0.45
N SER A 105 1.90 24.24 0.31
CA SER A 105 1.04 24.23 -0.86
C SER A 105 -0.12 25.21 -0.71
N LYS A 106 -0.41 25.96 -1.78
CA LYS A 106 -1.59 26.85 -1.87
C LYS A 106 -2.74 26.24 -2.69
N SER A 107 -2.44 25.26 -3.54
CA SER A 107 -3.43 24.59 -4.38
C SER A 107 -4.12 23.47 -3.61
N ILE A 108 -5.45 23.47 -3.61
CA ILE A 108 -6.26 22.44 -2.94
C ILE A 108 -5.94 21.03 -3.45
N ASN A 109 -5.73 20.88 -4.77
CA ASN A 109 -5.40 19.58 -5.37
C ASN A 109 -4.06 19.05 -4.86
N LEU A 110 -3.05 19.92 -4.70
CA LEU A 110 -1.76 19.53 -4.14
C LEU A 110 -1.88 19.18 -2.67
N ILE A 111 -2.65 19.95 -1.89
CA ILE A 111 -2.90 19.67 -0.48
C ILE A 111 -3.57 18.30 -0.34
N MET A 112 -4.63 18.02 -1.10
CA MET A 112 -5.32 16.73 -1.07
C MET A 112 -4.38 15.57 -1.43
N PHE A 113 -3.59 15.72 -2.49
CA PHE A 113 -2.63 14.69 -2.90
C PHE A 113 -1.59 14.41 -1.81
N TRP A 114 -0.93 15.44 -1.29
CA TRP A 114 0.12 15.26 -0.28
C TRP A 114 -0.44 14.78 1.07
N SER A 115 -1.64 15.21 1.45
CA SER A 115 -2.32 14.70 2.65
C SER A 115 -2.65 13.21 2.51
N TYR A 116 -3.19 12.79 1.35
CA TYR A 116 -3.52 11.40 1.09
C TYR A 116 -2.26 10.52 1.01
N PHE A 117 -1.23 10.98 0.28
CA PHE A 117 0.04 10.28 0.21
C PHE A 117 0.71 10.15 1.58
N GLY A 118 0.72 11.22 2.38
CA GLY A 118 1.25 11.20 3.74
C GLY A 118 0.49 10.25 4.67
N LEU A 119 -0.83 10.15 4.53
CA LEU A 119 -1.65 9.19 5.28
C LEU A 119 -1.29 7.74 4.92
N LEU A 120 -1.10 7.45 3.64
CA LEU A 120 -0.69 6.11 3.20
C LEU A 120 0.71 5.73 3.66
N THR A 121 1.68 6.65 3.60
CA THR A 121 3.03 6.35 4.10
C THR A 121 3.07 6.23 5.62
N ALA A 122 2.26 7.02 6.34
CA ALA A 122 2.12 6.89 7.79
C ALA A 122 1.50 5.53 8.16
N TRP A 123 0.49 5.09 7.39
CA TRP A 123 -0.09 3.77 7.55
C TRP A 123 0.96 2.68 7.35
N SER A 124 1.75 2.72 6.27
CA SER A 124 2.83 1.76 6.05
C SER A 124 3.84 1.71 7.19
N VAL A 125 4.17 2.84 7.83
CA VAL A 125 5.02 2.85 9.04
C VAL A 125 4.36 2.04 10.16
N LEU A 126 3.07 2.24 10.42
CA LEU A 126 2.34 1.45 11.42
C LEU A 126 2.35 -0.04 11.07
N GLU A 127 2.20 -0.40 9.81
CA GLU A 127 2.24 -1.80 9.40
C GLU A 127 3.60 -2.46 9.68
N TYR A 128 4.73 -1.76 9.47
CA TYR A 128 6.04 -2.29 9.92
C TYR A 128 6.13 -2.45 11.43
N ILE A 129 5.63 -1.47 12.20
CA ILE A 129 5.64 -1.54 13.67
C ILE A 129 4.81 -2.74 14.16
N TRP A 130 3.66 -3.00 13.53
CA TRP A 130 2.83 -4.18 13.78
C TRP A 130 3.53 -5.47 13.34
N GLY A 131 4.15 -5.49 12.16
CA GLY A 131 4.91 -6.64 11.66
C GLY A 131 6.10 -7.02 12.56
N TRP A 132 6.72 -6.02 13.21
CA TRP A 132 7.75 -6.25 14.24
C TRP A 132 7.18 -6.64 15.61
N ARG A 133 5.85 -6.68 15.76
CA ARG A 133 5.14 -6.96 17.02
C ARG A 133 5.55 -6.03 18.17
N LEU A 134 5.91 -4.78 17.86
CA LEU A 134 6.26 -3.77 18.87
C LEU A 134 5.03 -3.26 19.62
N ILE A 135 3.88 -3.26 18.95
CA ILE A 135 2.55 -2.98 19.52
C ILE A 135 1.55 -4.00 18.95
N PRO A 136 0.45 -4.30 19.66
CA PRO A 136 -0.63 -5.12 19.12
C PRO A 136 -1.17 -4.49 17.84
N GLY A 137 -1.20 -5.28 16.77
CA GLY A 137 -1.76 -4.88 15.47
C GLY A 137 -3.17 -5.45 15.26
N PRO A 138 -3.89 -4.96 14.23
CA PRO A 138 -5.17 -5.53 13.82
C PRO A 138 -5.00 -6.94 13.22
N TYR A 139 -3.80 -7.26 12.73
CA TYR A 139 -3.48 -8.57 12.15
C TYR A 139 -2.69 -9.39 13.15
N SER A 140 -3.26 -10.51 13.60
CA SER A 140 -2.53 -11.55 14.30
C SER A 140 -1.80 -12.43 13.28
N ILE A 141 -0.71 -11.93 12.73
CA ILE A 141 0.26 -12.78 12.01
C ILE A 141 1.07 -13.55 13.05
#